data_AF-A0AAD5NL09-F1
#
_entry.id   AF-A0AAD5NL09-F1
#
_cell.length_a   1.000
_cell.length_b   1.000
_cell.length_c   1.000
_cell.angle_alpha   90.00
_cell.angle_beta   90.00
_cell.angle_gamma   90.00
#
_symmetry.space_group_name_H-M   'P 1'
#
loop_
_entity.id
_entity.type
_entity.pdbx_description
1 polymer ?
#
loop_
_entity_poly.entity_id
_entity_poly.type
_entity_poly.pdbx_seq_one_letter_code
_entity_poly.pdbx_strand_id
1 'polypeptide(L)'
;MSQSMKTLNSPKTPVHCNYKIPTPKLSFASSSFDLSETKSKFSSKKYPKVSLSVMSSHNQNQQQPLSLDVLINSKRKEEVFGDIKSSISDCLSETNLHLTVPALKSKIRGKVRDIYDAGDYLVLVTTDRQSAFDRILASIPFKGQVLNETSLWWFDQTRHITSNAVVSAPDKNVTIAKKCSVFPVEFVVRGFVTGSTDTSLWTVYKNGSRNYCGNALPDGLVKNQKLHANILTPTTKAEDHDVPVTPDEIIKLGLMSEAELDEASRKALSLFEYGQRVALEHGLILVDTKYEFGKGSDGQILLIDEVHTPDSSRYWIAHSYEERFQNGLEPENVDKEFLRLWFRDHCNPYEDEVLPDAPEELICELSWRYIFLYETITKSRFDVLTTKEPVHDRISQNILSALSALKKQKIRGRQYNSGKKVRRQDLGEFEDEEGNNYN
;
A
#
# COMPACT_ATOMS: atom_id res chain seq x y z
N MET A 1 -3.87 12.43 -52.79
CA MET A 1 -2.39 12.49 -52.77
C MET A 1 -1.98 12.84 -51.35
N SER A 2 -1.29 11.89 -50.72
CA SER A 2 -0.81 11.91 -49.34
C SER A 2 0.29 12.95 -49.14
N GLN A 3 0.21 13.74 -48.06
CA GLN A 3 1.41 14.30 -47.44
C GLN A 3 1.36 14.05 -45.93
N SER A 4 2.31 13.20 -45.54
CA SER A 4 2.69 12.75 -44.21
C SER A 4 3.14 13.93 -43.33
N MET A 5 2.48 14.11 -42.19
CA MET A 5 3.05 14.85 -41.06
C MET A 5 3.87 13.88 -40.23
N LYS A 6 5.19 14.10 -40.23
CA LYS A 6 6.17 13.39 -39.43
C LYS A 6 5.98 13.72 -37.94
N THR A 7 5.82 12.68 -37.14
CA THR A 7 5.89 12.70 -35.68
C THR A 7 7.30 13.07 -35.23
N LEU A 8 7.43 14.11 -34.40
CA LEU A 8 8.69 14.44 -33.74
C LEU A 8 8.88 13.52 -32.53
N ASN A 9 9.84 12.60 -32.66
CA ASN A 9 10.46 11.91 -31.52
C ASN A 9 11.20 12.93 -30.65
N SER A 10 10.88 12.95 -29.36
CA SER A 10 11.63 13.72 -28.36
C SER A 10 12.84 12.89 -27.86
N PRO A 11 14.04 13.49 -27.76
CA PRO A 11 15.23 12.76 -27.34
C PRO A 11 15.21 12.43 -25.85
N LYS A 12 15.54 11.18 -25.53
CA LYS A 12 15.89 10.70 -24.19
C LYS A 12 17.30 11.17 -23.87
N THR A 13 17.45 12.17 -23.01
CA THR A 13 18.74 12.50 -22.39
C THR A 13 18.50 13.06 -20.98
N PRO A 14 19.06 12.45 -19.92
CA PRO A 14 18.93 12.97 -18.57
C PRO A 14 19.85 14.16 -18.36
N VAL A 15 19.29 15.28 -17.90
CA VAL A 15 20.05 16.45 -17.44
C VAL A 15 20.49 16.19 -16.00
N HIS A 16 21.79 15.98 -15.79
CA HIS A 16 22.40 15.90 -14.47
C HIS A 16 22.42 17.29 -13.80
N CYS A 17 21.63 17.47 -12.74
CA CYS A 17 21.77 18.60 -11.82
C CYS A 17 22.68 18.21 -10.64
N ASN A 18 23.92 18.72 -10.66
CA ASN A 18 24.88 18.60 -9.57
C ASN A 18 24.48 19.49 -8.39
N TYR A 19 24.07 18.90 -7.27
CA TYR A 19 24.09 19.56 -5.96
C TYR A 19 25.08 18.82 -5.05
N LYS A 20 26.20 19.49 -4.72
CA LYS A 20 27.16 19.05 -3.69
C LYS A 20 26.72 19.58 -2.34
N ILE A 21 26.49 18.70 -1.37
CA ILE A 21 26.40 19.03 0.06
C ILE A 21 27.45 18.17 0.82
N PRO A 22 28.16 18.70 1.84
CA PRO A 22 29.41 18.13 2.34
C PRO A 22 29.18 16.92 3.24
N THR A 23 29.99 15.86 3.05
CA THR A 23 30.10 14.72 3.96
C THR A 23 31.04 15.05 5.13
N PRO A 24 30.64 14.85 6.40
CA PRO A 24 31.58 14.88 7.52
C PRO A 24 32.35 13.55 7.59
N LYS A 25 33.68 13.62 7.52
CA LYS A 25 34.57 12.48 7.77
C LYS A 25 34.56 12.16 9.27
N LEU A 26 33.96 11.05 9.68
CA LEU A 26 34.23 10.45 11.00
C LEU A 26 35.39 9.46 10.87
N SER A 27 36.50 9.77 11.54
CA SER A 27 37.60 8.86 11.79
C SER A 27 37.24 7.90 12.93
N PHE A 28 37.24 6.60 12.68
CA PHE A 28 37.12 5.59 13.72
C PHE A 28 38.45 5.46 14.47
N ALA A 29 38.47 5.90 15.73
CA ALA A 29 39.49 5.51 16.70
C ALA A 29 38.96 4.29 17.46
N SER A 30 39.68 3.17 17.35
CA SER A 30 39.42 1.96 18.11
C SER A 30 39.70 2.21 19.59
N SER A 31 38.67 2.22 20.42
CA SER A 31 38.81 1.98 21.85
C SER A 31 37.88 0.86 22.26
N SER A 32 38.48 -0.24 22.66
CA SER A 32 37.86 -1.36 23.36
C SER A 32 37.34 -0.88 24.70
N PHE A 33 36.02 -0.84 24.87
CA PHE A 33 35.39 -0.64 26.17
C PHE A 33 34.54 -1.86 26.53
N ASP A 34 34.84 -2.33 27.73
CA ASP A 34 34.30 -3.50 28.41
C ASP A 34 32.80 -3.31 28.71
N LEU A 35 31.98 -4.25 28.26
CA LEU A 35 30.53 -4.25 28.47
C LEU A 35 30.21 -5.04 29.74
N SER A 36 30.25 -4.36 30.88
CA SER A 36 29.43 -4.73 32.02
C SER A 36 28.26 -3.75 32.10
N GLU A 37 27.03 -4.20 31.81
CA GLU A 37 25.87 -3.93 32.68
C GLU A 37 24.53 -4.47 32.17
N THR A 38 23.72 -4.86 33.16
CA THR A 38 22.27 -4.72 33.23
C THR A 38 21.37 -5.55 32.31
N LYS A 39 20.80 -6.60 32.92
CA LYS A 39 19.59 -7.27 32.43
C LYS A 39 18.39 -6.34 32.57
N SER A 40 17.94 -5.76 31.46
CA SER A 40 16.57 -5.21 31.33
C SER A 40 15.58 -6.36 31.16
N LYS A 41 14.58 -6.44 32.04
CA LYS A 41 13.49 -7.44 32.00
C LYS A 41 12.38 -6.95 31.07
N PHE A 42 12.38 -7.41 29.82
CA PHE A 42 11.17 -7.38 28.99
C PHE A 42 10.22 -8.49 29.47
N SER A 43 9.08 -8.08 30.03
CA SER A 43 8.01 -8.96 30.49
C SER A 43 7.21 -9.49 29.30
N SER A 44 7.42 -10.76 28.92
CA SER A 44 6.58 -11.48 27.96
C SER A 44 5.18 -11.74 28.54
N LYS A 45 4.25 -10.81 28.35
CA LYS A 45 2.82 -11.07 28.63
C LYS A 45 2.28 -12.02 27.56
N LYS A 46 1.95 -13.24 27.99
CA LYS A 46 1.28 -14.29 27.20
C LYS A 46 -0.11 -13.80 26.76
N TYR A 47 -0.34 -13.76 25.46
CA TYR A 47 -1.65 -13.53 24.86
C TYR A 47 -2.47 -14.83 24.84
N PRO A 48 -3.82 -14.76 24.93
CA PRO A 48 -4.67 -15.94 24.97
C PRO A 48 -4.63 -16.69 23.64
N LYS A 49 -4.34 -18.00 23.69
CA LYS A 49 -4.49 -18.92 22.56
C LYS A 49 -5.98 -19.10 22.27
N VAL A 50 -6.45 -18.62 21.12
CA VAL A 50 -7.73 -19.04 20.56
C VAL A 50 -7.46 -20.25 19.67
N SER A 51 -7.83 -21.44 20.14
CA SER A 51 -7.83 -22.65 19.32
C SER A 51 -9.10 -22.69 18.48
N LEU A 52 -8.96 -22.53 17.17
CA LEU A 52 -10.02 -22.83 16.21
C LEU A 52 -10.01 -24.33 15.93
N SER A 53 -10.91 -25.07 16.58
CA SER A 53 -11.23 -26.44 16.20
C SER A 53 -12.21 -26.42 15.01
N VAL A 54 -11.75 -26.80 13.83
CA VAL A 54 -12.62 -27.03 12.68
C VAL A 54 -13.33 -28.37 12.90
N MET A 55 -14.64 -28.33 13.14
CA MET A 55 -15.47 -29.55 13.10
C MET A 55 -15.71 -29.93 11.64
N SER A 56 -15.28 -31.13 11.25
CA SER A 56 -15.50 -31.71 9.94
C SER A 56 -16.91 -32.31 9.84
N SER A 57 -17.87 -31.55 9.32
CA SER A 57 -19.13 -32.13 8.85
C SER A 57 -18.93 -32.69 7.44
N HIS A 58 -18.89 -34.02 7.33
CA HIS A 58 -18.92 -34.72 6.05
C HIS A 58 -20.24 -34.45 5.33
N ASN A 59 -20.17 -33.73 4.21
CA ASN A 59 -21.18 -33.83 3.16
C ASN A 59 -20.45 -33.97 1.82
N GLN A 60 -20.56 -35.16 1.24
CA GLN A 60 -19.99 -35.51 -0.05
C GLN A 60 -20.78 -34.78 -1.15
N ASN A 61 -20.25 -33.65 -1.61
CA ASN A 61 -20.43 -33.18 -2.97
C ASN A 61 -19.05 -32.77 -3.46
N GLN A 62 -18.40 -33.67 -4.23
CA GLN A 62 -17.11 -33.42 -4.86
C GLN A 62 -17.28 -32.37 -5.96
N GLN A 63 -17.19 -31.08 -5.60
CA GLN A 63 -16.73 -30.05 -6.54
C GLN A 63 -15.21 -30.12 -6.57
N GLN A 64 -14.63 -30.41 -7.73
CA GLN A 64 -13.18 -30.30 -7.89
C GLN A 64 -12.72 -28.88 -7.52
N PRO A 65 -11.58 -28.73 -6.82
CA PRO A 65 -11.03 -27.40 -6.53
C PRO A 65 -10.77 -26.67 -7.86
N LEU A 66 -11.44 -25.53 -8.05
CA LEU A 66 -11.33 -24.72 -9.26
C LEU A 66 -9.94 -24.08 -9.31
N SER A 67 -8.98 -24.62 -10.08
CA SER A 67 -7.64 -24.01 -10.19
C SER A 67 -7.72 -22.51 -10.51
N LEU A 68 -6.67 -21.74 -10.17
CA LEU A 68 -6.58 -20.33 -10.53
C LEU A 68 -6.92 -20.10 -12.01
N ASP A 69 -6.47 -21.00 -12.88
CA ASP A 69 -6.79 -20.95 -14.31
C ASP A 69 -8.29 -21.03 -14.59
N VAL A 70 -9.08 -21.79 -13.84
CA VAL A 70 -10.54 -21.83 -14.02
C VAL A 70 -11.22 -20.59 -13.45
N LEU A 71 -10.73 -20.05 -12.33
CA LEU A 71 -11.26 -18.81 -11.75
C LEU A 71 -10.95 -17.58 -12.63
N ILE A 72 -9.74 -17.55 -13.19
CA ILE A 72 -9.27 -16.50 -14.09
C ILE A 72 -9.91 -16.66 -15.47
N ASN A 73 -9.97 -17.86 -16.06
CA ASN A 73 -10.56 -18.09 -17.39
C ASN A 73 -12.09 -18.23 -17.33
N SER A 74 -12.73 -17.20 -16.79
CA SER A 74 -14.17 -17.10 -16.68
C SER A 74 -14.77 -16.30 -17.84
N LYS A 75 -16.08 -16.44 -18.06
CA LYS A 75 -16.84 -15.55 -18.96
C LYS A 75 -16.63 -14.06 -18.62
N ARG A 76 -16.39 -13.77 -17.33
CA ARG A 76 -16.07 -12.41 -16.88
C ARG A 76 -14.74 -11.89 -17.45
N LYS A 77 -13.73 -12.75 -17.60
CA LYS A 77 -12.47 -12.37 -18.27
C LYS A 77 -12.75 -11.91 -19.68
N GLU A 78 -13.50 -12.69 -20.46
CA GLU A 78 -13.84 -12.36 -21.85
C GLU A 78 -14.58 -11.02 -21.97
N GLU A 79 -15.53 -10.74 -21.06
CA GLU A 79 -16.28 -9.49 -21.01
C GLU A 79 -15.36 -8.27 -20.84
N VAL A 80 -14.35 -8.37 -19.96
CA VAL A 80 -13.46 -7.24 -19.62
C VAL A 80 -12.24 -7.18 -20.55
N PHE A 81 -11.85 -8.30 -21.17
CA PHE A 81 -10.63 -8.38 -22.00
C PHE A 81 -10.67 -7.47 -23.21
N GLY A 82 -11.86 -7.27 -23.81
CA GLY A 82 -12.04 -6.34 -24.93
C GLY A 82 -11.69 -4.90 -24.52
N ASP A 83 -12.15 -4.48 -23.35
CA ASP A 83 -11.88 -3.15 -22.82
C ASP A 83 -10.41 -2.99 -22.41
N ILE A 84 -9.82 -4.02 -21.79
CA ILE A 84 -8.39 -4.03 -21.45
C ILE A 84 -7.54 -3.83 -22.70
N LYS A 85 -7.78 -4.61 -23.75
CA LYS A 85 -7.04 -4.53 -25.02
C LYS A 85 -7.17 -3.16 -25.67
N SER A 86 -8.37 -2.61 -25.72
CA SER A 86 -8.61 -1.28 -26.31
C SER A 86 -7.97 -0.14 -25.50
N SER A 87 -7.66 -0.37 -24.21
CA SER A 87 -7.11 0.63 -23.30
C SER A 87 -5.58 0.57 -23.16
N ILE A 88 -4.89 -0.36 -23.83
CA ILE A 88 -3.41 -0.48 -23.76
C ILE A 88 -2.73 0.83 -24.17
N SER A 89 -3.20 1.48 -25.23
CA SER A 89 -2.64 2.75 -25.71
C SER A 89 -3.05 3.98 -24.91
N ASP A 90 -4.00 3.86 -23.98
CA ASP A 90 -4.57 4.97 -23.20
C ASP A 90 -4.34 4.81 -21.68
N CYS A 91 -3.30 4.07 -21.30
CA CYS A 91 -2.93 3.93 -19.90
C CYS A 91 -2.50 5.27 -19.30
N LEU A 92 -2.94 5.55 -18.07
CA LEU A 92 -2.50 6.70 -17.31
C LEU A 92 -1.08 6.46 -16.78
N SER A 93 -0.07 6.76 -17.58
CA SER A 93 1.34 6.53 -17.23
C SER A 93 2.00 7.73 -16.53
N GLU A 94 1.51 8.94 -16.78
CA GLU A 94 2.03 10.17 -16.18
C GLU A 94 0.95 11.26 -16.16
N THR A 95 0.96 12.09 -15.12
CA THR A 95 0.08 13.25 -15.00
C THR A 95 0.86 14.55 -14.92
N ASN A 96 0.27 15.66 -15.37
CA ASN A 96 0.86 17.00 -15.27
C ASN A 96 -0.17 18.01 -14.72
N LEU A 97 -0.84 17.64 -13.63
CA LEU A 97 -2.02 18.36 -13.12
C LEU A 97 -1.69 19.72 -12.52
N HIS A 98 -0.45 19.94 -12.10
CA HIS A 98 0.02 21.25 -11.65
C HIS A 98 0.01 22.33 -12.75
N LEU A 99 -0.09 21.91 -14.03
CA LEU A 99 -0.24 22.82 -15.18
C LEU A 99 -1.71 23.15 -15.48
N THR A 100 -2.66 22.30 -15.07
CA THR A 100 -4.09 22.42 -15.41
C THR A 100 -4.96 22.78 -14.20
N VAL A 101 -4.49 22.52 -12.98
CA VAL A 101 -5.21 22.76 -11.72
C VAL A 101 -4.42 23.77 -10.87
N PRO A 102 -4.81 25.06 -10.86
CA PRO A 102 -4.04 26.13 -10.20
C PRO A 102 -3.78 25.95 -8.70
N ALA A 103 -4.57 25.10 -8.02
CA ALA A 103 -4.40 24.81 -6.60
C ALA A 103 -3.23 23.87 -6.29
N LEU A 104 -2.69 23.17 -7.30
CA LEU A 104 -1.60 22.21 -7.15
C LEU A 104 -0.24 22.89 -7.37
N LYS A 105 0.65 22.83 -6.38
CA LYS A 105 1.89 23.61 -6.34
C LYS A 105 3.11 22.87 -6.87
N SER A 106 3.24 21.60 -6.54
CA SER A 106 4.38 20.76 -6.89
C SER A 106 3.92 19.34 -7.20
N LYS A 107 4.76 18.61 -7.93
CA LYS A 107 4.57 17.19 -8.26
C LYS A 107 5.76 16.40 -7.72
N ILE A 108 5.48 15.31 -7.02
CA ILE A 108 6.44 14.26 -6.69
C ILE A 108 6.02 13.01 -7.47
N ARG A 109 6.92 12.48 -8.29
CA ARG A 109 6.67 11.25 -9.05
C ARG A 109 7.26 10.07 -8.27
N GLY A 110 6.40 9.22 -7.73
CA GLY A 110 6.78 7.91 -7.20
C GLY A 110 6.73 6.83 -8.27
N LYS A 111 7.07 5.58 -7.88
CA LYS A 111 7.03 4.40 -8.77
C LYS A 111 5.64 4.22 -9.42
N VAL A 112 4.58 4.31 -8.61
CA VAL A 112 3.19 4.08 -9.04
C VAL A 112 2.29 5.31 -8.89
N ARG A 113 2.58 6.22 -7.95
CA ARG A 113 1.73 7.39 -7.67
C ARG A 113 2.41 8.70 -8.07
N ASP A 114 1.63 9.61 -8.65
CA ASP A 114 1.99 11.02 -8.79
C ASP A 114 1.32 11.78 -7.64
N ILE A 115 2.10 12.50 -6.84
CA ILE A 115 1.64 13.18 -5.62
C ILE A 115 1.74 14.68 -5.81
N TYR A 116 0.67 15.39 -5.52
CA TYR A 116 0.60 16.84 -5.65
C TYR A 116 0.32 17.53 -4.32
N ASP A 117 1.04 18.63 -4.06
CA ASP A 117 0.76 19.51 -2.93
C ASP A 117 -0.38 20.47 -3.26
N ALA A 118 -1.50 20.38 -2.52
CA ALA A 118 -2.68 21.25 -2.64
C ALA A 118 -2.84 22.21 -1.44
N GLY A 119 -1.74 22.56 -0.77
CA GLY A 119 -1.73 23.42 0.42
C GLY A 119 -1.99 22.63 1.70
N ASP A 120 -3.25 22.49 2.10
CA ASP A 120 -3.64 21.76 3.32
C ASP A 120 -3.70 20.23 3.12
N TYR A 121 -3.79 19.80 1.85
CA TYR A 121 -4.00 18.42 1.45
C TYR A 121 -2.92 17.95 0.50
N LEU A 122 -2.82 16.64 0.33
CA LEU A 122 -2.13 15.99 -0.78
C LEU A 122 -3.16 15.41 -1.74
N VAL A 123 -2.89 15.50 -3.03
CA VAL A 123 -3.64 14.79 -4.07
C VAL A 123 -2.77 13.65 -4.57
N LEU A 124 -3.20 12.42 -4.32
CA LEU A 124 -2.52 11.20 -4.70
C LEU A 124 -3.21 10.66 -5.96
N VAL A 125 -2.48 10.60 -7.07
CA VAL A 125 -2.97 10.02 -8.32
C VAL A 125 -2.28 8.68 -8.55
N THR A 126 -3.04 7.60 -8.47
CA THR A 126 -2.54 6.24 -8.70
C THR A 126 -2.56 5.94 -10.20
N THR A 127 -1.38 5.72 -10.75
CA THR A 127 -1.15 5.57 -12.19
C THR A 127 -1.12 4.09 -12.59
N ASP A 128 -1.16 3.84 -13.89
CA ASP A 128 -1.13 2.49 -14.47
C ASP A 128 0.29 1.94 -14.58
N ARG A 129 1.31 2.68 -14.12
CA ARG A 129 2.70 2.23 -14.12
C ARG A 129 2.86 0.97 -13.29
N GLN A 130 3.49 -0.03 -13.88
CA GLN A 130 3.92 -1.24 -13.19
C GLN A 130 5.43 -1.26 -13.04
N SER A 131 5.90 -1.53 -11.83
CA SER A 131 7.33 -1.56 -11.51
C SER A 131 7.75 -2.86 -10.86
N ALA A 132 8.95 -3.30 -11.20
CA ALA A 132 9.75 -4.31 -10.49
C ALA A 132 11.23 -4.10 -10.83
N PHE A 133 12.13 -4.70 -10.04
CA PHE A 133 13.59 -4.52 -10.22
C PHE A 133 14.00 -3.04 -10.22
N ASP A 134 13.31 -2.22 -9.41
CA ASP A 134 13.46 -0.76 -9.32
C ASP A 134 13.29 0.02 -10.63
N ARG A 135 12.63 -0.60 -11.62
CA ARG A 135 12.34 -0.01 -12.93
C ARG A 135 10.85 -0.03 -13.23
N ILE A 136 10.39 0.90 -14.06
CA ILE A 136 9.06 0.85 -14.66
C ILE A 136 9.13 -0.11 -15.85
N LEU A 137 8.37 -1.21 -15.77
CA LEU A 137 8.40 -2.29 -16.76
C LEU A 137 7.35 -2.12 -17.87
N ALA A 138 6.17 -1.64 -17.50
CA ALA A 138 5.04 -1.48 -18.43
C ALA A 138 4.01 -0.52 -17.82
N SER A 139 3.02 -0.14 -18.63
CA SER A 139 1.75 0.43 -18.12
C SER A 139 0.65 -0.62 -18.29
N ILE A 140 -0.12 -0.85 -17.23
CA ILE A 140 -1.13 -1.90 -17.16
C ILE A 140 -2.51 -1.24 -17.12
N PRO A 141 -3.37 -1.46 -18.13
CA PRO A 141 -4.69 -0.84 -18.18
C PRO A 141 -5.45 -1.03 -16.87
N PHE A 142 -6.08 0.05 -16.40
CA PHE A 142 -6.93 0.09 -15.21
C PHE A 142 -6.25 -0.23 -13.87
N LYS A 143 -4.93 -0.49 -13.86
CA LYS A 143 -4.19 -0.80 -12.62
C LYS A 143 -4.36 0.31 -11.59
N GLY A 144 -4.19 1.57 -11.99
CA GLY A 144 -4.27 2.70 -11.08
C GLY A 144 -5.64 2.83 -10.42
N GLN A 145 -6.70 2.57 -11.18
CA GLN A 145 -8.07 2.53 -10.69
C GLN A 145 -8.26 1.37 -9.70
N VAL A 146 -7.88 0.15 -10.08
CA VAL A 146 -7.98 -1.03 -9.22
C VAL A 146 -7.30 -0.80 -7.87
N LEU A 147 -6.07 -0.30 -7.87
CA LEU A 147 -5.29 -0.08 -6.65
C LEU A 147 -5.93 0.98 -5.74
N ASN A 148 -6.41 2.08 -6.33
CA ASN A 148 -7.04 3.16 -5.58
C ASN A 148 -8.40 2.72 -5.01
N GLU A 149 -9.27 2.10 -5.80
CA GLU A 149 -10.58 1.62 -5.34
C GLU A 149 -10.45 0.48 -4.30
N THR A 150 -9.49 -0.43 -4.48
CA THR A 150 -9.18 -1.47 -3.47
C THR A 150 -8.76 -0.83 -2.15
N SER A 151 -7.86 0.16 -2.19
CA SER A 151 -7.41 0.85 -0.98
C SER A 151 -8.56 1.61 -0.31
N LEU A 152 -9.39 2.32 -1.07
CA LEU A 152 -10.54 3.05 -0.54
C LEU A 152 -11.54 2.12 0.15
N TRP A 153 -11.80 0.95 -0.44
CA TRP A 153 -12.63 -0.07 0.19
C TRP A 153 -12.03 -0.53 1.53
N TRP A 154 -10.74 -0.86 1.58
CA TRP A 154 -10.07 -1.26 2.82
C TRP A 154 -10.00 -0.16 3.87
N PHE A 155 -9.78 1.09 3.46
CA PHE A 155 -9.82 2.24 4.36
C PHE A 155 -11.19 2.39 5.02
N ASP A 156 -12.28 2.03 4.33
CA ASP A 156 -13.62 2.02 4.90
C ASP A 156 -13.83 0.81 5.83
N GLN A 157 -13.46 -0.39 5.37
CA GLN A 157 -13.59 -1.62 6.16
C GLN A 157 -12.81 -1.58 7.48
N THR A 158 -11.71 -0.83 7.54
CA THR A 158 -10.80 -0.79 8.69
C THR A 158 -10.93 0.45 9.58
N ARG A 159 -11.95 1.31 9.35
CA ARG A 159 -12.17 2.53 10.17
C ARG A 159 -12.33 2.26 11.65
N HIS A 160 -12.88 1.09 12.00
CA HIS A 160 -13.07 0.66 13.39
C HIS A 160 -11.76 0.25 14.07
N ILE A 161 -10.68 0.03 13.31
CA ILE A 161 -9.34 -0.35 13.82
C ILE A 161 -8.45 0.88 13.93
N THR A 162 -8.41 1.72 12.90
CA THR A 162 -7.59 2.93 12.89
C THR A 162 -8.18 4.02 11.99
N SER A 163 -7.98 5.26 12.41
CA SER A 163 -8.17 6.43 11.55
C SER A 163 -7.19 6.40 10.37
N ASN A 164 -7.61 6.95 9.24
CA ASN A 164 -6.80 7.10 8.04
C ASN A 164 -6.78 8.55 7.52
N ALA A 165 -5.88 8.84 6.59
CA ALA A 165 -5.69 10.18 6.06
C ALA A 165 -6.66 10.57 4.92
N VAL A 166 -7.53 9.66 4.44
CA VAL A 166 -8.43 9.93 3.30
C VAL A 166 -9.42 11.03 3.66
N VAL A 167 -9.56 12.02 2.76
CA VAL A 167 -10.53 13.12 2.85
C VAL A 167 -11.62 12.96 1.82
N SER A 168 -11.27 12.67 0.57
CA SER A 168 -12.21 12.39 -0.52
C SER A 168 -11.54 11.63 -1.66
N ALA A 169 -12.34 10.98 -2.51
CA ALA A 169 -11.88 10.32 -3.72
C ALA A 169 -12.67 10.88 -4.92
N PRO A 170 -12.23 11.99 -5.54
CA PRO A 170 -13.00 12.68 -6.56
C PRO A 170 -12.97 11.98 -7.92
N ASP A 171 -12.05 11.05 -8.12
CA ASP A 171 -11.91 10.25 -9.32
C ASP A 171 -11.45 8.84 -8.93
N LYS A 172 -11.73 7.86 -9.78
CA LYS A 172 -11.37 6.46 -9.57
C LYS A 172 -9.86 6.23 -9.44
N ASN A 173 -9.03 7.10 -10.00
CA ASN A 173 -7.57 7.07 -9.84
C ASN A 173 -7.05 8.00 -8.72
N VAL A 174 -7.91 8.74 -8.01
CA VAL A 174 -7.49 9.86 -7.17
C VAL A 174 -7.99 9.74 -5.74
N THR A 175 -7.07 9.91 -4.80
CA THR A 175 -7.36 10.12 -3.38
C THR A 175 -6.82 11.47 -2.92
N ILE A 176 -7.66 12.30 -2.32
CA ILE A 176 -7.26 13.51 -1.60
C ILE A 176 -7.08 13.11 -0.14
N ALA A 177 -5.89 13.37 0.42
CA ALA A 177 -5.51 12.99 1.77
C ALA A 177 -5.05 14.18 2.62
N LYS A 178 -5.17 14.06 3.94
CA LYS A 178 -4.57 14.99 4.90
C LYS A 178 -3.05 14.90 4.82
N LYS A 179 -2.37 16.04 4.97
CA LYS A 179 -0.92 16.05 5.20
C LYS A 179 -0.60 15.46 6.57
N CYS A 180 0.41 14.61 6.61
CA CYS A 180 0.94 13.98 7.81
C CYS A 180 2.47 14.05 7.78
N SER A 181 3.11 14.01 8.96
CA SER A 181 4.53 13.70 9.08
C SER A 181 4.69 12.19 8.99
N VAL A 182 5.17 11.68 7.85
CA VAL A 182 5.30 10.24 7.60
C VAL A 182 6.40 9.65 8.49
N PHE A 183 6.12 8.53 9.16
CA PHE A 183 7.17 7.80 9.85
C PHE A 183 8.08 7.11 8.83
N PRO A 184 9.42 7.21 8.94
CA PRO A 184 10.36 6.63 7.98
C PRO A 184 10.55 5.12 8.18
N VAL A 185 9.46 4.41 8.45
CA VAL A 185 9.40 2.98 8.75
C VAL A 185 8.24 2.37 7.97
N GLU A 186 8.50 1.28 7.25
CA GLU A 186 7.46 0.47 6.65
C GLU A 186 7.18 -0.74 7.54
N PHE A 187 5.90 -0.94 7.86
CA PHE A 187 5.44 -1.99 8.75
C PHE A 187 5.02 -3.20 7.92
N VAL A 188 6.01 -4.03 7.55
CA VAL A 188 5.73 -5.29 6.83
C VAL A 188 5.26 -6.33 7.84
N VAL A 189 4.05 -6.86 7.63
CA VAL A 189 3.48 -7.94 8.44
C VAL A 189 3.42 -9.21 7.61
N ARG A 190 3.84 -10.33 8.18
CA ARG A 190 3.94 -11.62 7.49
C ARG A 190 3.18 -12.71 8.23
N GLY A 191 2.39 -13.48 7.49
CA GLY A 191 1.71 -14.68 7.99
C GLY A 191 2.31 -16.00 7.50
N PHE A 192 3.23 -15.95 6.52
CA PHE A 192 3.78 -17.14 5.87
C PHE A 192 5.28 -17.00 5.56
N VAL A 193 5.99 -18.12 5.56
CA VAL A 193 7.42 -18.23 5.26
C VAL A 193 7.64 -18.29 3.74
N THR A 194 7.47 -17.16 3.05
CA THR A 194 7.53 -17.11 1.58
C THR A 194 8.39 -15.96 1.04
N GLY A 195 8.39 -15.82 -0.28
CA GLY A 195 9.06 -14.81 -1.08
C GLY A 195 10.34 -15.30 -1.76
N SER A 196 10.80 -14.50 -2.72
CA SER A 196 11.94 -14.77 -3.61
C SER A 196 13.04 -13.71 -3.51
N THR A 197 12.78 -12.56 -2.87
CA THR A 197 13.75 -11.46 -2.72
C THR A 197 14.68 -11.70 -1.52
N ASP A 198 15.82 -11.03 -1.49
CA ASP A 198 16.81 -11.14 -0.40
C ASP A 198 16.27 -10.73 0.97
N THR A 199 15.28 -9.83 0.97
CA THR A 199 14.57 -9.35 2.17
C THR A 199 13.31 -10.15 2.49
N SER A 200 13.01 -11.23 1.77
CA SER A 200 11.84 -12.07 2.07
C SER A 200 12.14 -13.08 3.18
N LEU A 201 11.11 -13.41 3.96
CA LEU A 201 11.26 -14.28 5.12
C LEU A 201 11.81 -15.66 4.73
N TRP A 202 11.37 -16.22 3.60
CA TRP A 202 11.92 -17.50 3.13
C TRP A 202 13.40 -17.43 2.77
N THR A 203 13.82 -16.44 1.99
CA THR A 203 15.24 -16.31 1.59
C THR A 203 16.15 -16.15 2.80
N VAL A 204 15.78 -15.28 3.73
CA VAL A 204 16.54 -15.05 4.97
C VAL A 204 16.62 -16.32 5.83
N TYR A 205 15.49 -17.02 5.99
CA TYR A 205 15.44 -18.27 6.77
C TYR A 205 16.24 -19.40 6.12
N LYS A 206 16.12 -19.56 4.79
CA LYS A 206 16.86 -20.55 3.98
C LYS A 206 18.37 -20.33 4.06
N ASN A 207 18.80 -19.06 4.15
CA ASN A 207 20.21 -18.68 4.32
C ASN A 207 20.73 -18.87 5.75
N GLY A 208 19.96 -19.49 6.64
CA GLY A 208 20.39 -19.89 7.98
C GLY A 208 20.04 -18.89 9.09
N SER A 209 19.43 -17.74 8.78
CA SER A 209 19.00 -16.81 9.83
C SER A 209 17.83 -17.40 10.62
N ARG A 210 17.90 -17.26 11.94
CA ARG A 210 16.85 -17.65 12.91
C ARG A 210 16.36 -16.49 13.75
N ASN A 211 16.88 -15.29 13.50
CA ASN A 211 16.36 -14.06 14.05
C ASN A 211 16.16 -13.07 12.90
N TYR A 212 14.92 -12.64 12.68
CA TYR A 212 14.61 -11.70 11.62
C TYR A 212 13.80 -10.53 12.17
N CYS A 213 14.40 -9.33 12.11
CA CYS A 213 13.85 -8.11 12.69
C CYS A 213 13.45 -8.24 14.18
N GLY A 214 14.19 -9.03 14.96
CA GLY A 214 13.91 -9.29 16.38
C GLY A 214 12.97 -10.47 16.64
N ASN A 215 12.45 -11.12 15.59
CA ASN A 215 11.61 -12.31 15.72
C ASN A 215 12.46 -13.57 15.70
N ALA A 216 12.41 -14.36 16.79
CA ALA A 216 13.00 -15.70 16.81
C ALA A 216 12.16 -16.67 15.98
N LEU A 217 12.80 -17.33 15.01
CA LEU A 217 12.18 -18.29 14.10
C LEU A 217 12.59 -19.71 14.53
N PRO A 218 11.63 -20.64 14.71
CA PRO A 218 11.94 -22.02 15.04
C PRO A 218 12.64 -22.73 13.88
N ASP A 219 13.44 -23.75 14.20
CA ASP A 219 13.97 -24.66 13.19
C ASP A 219 12.87 -25.50 12.52
N GLY A 220 13.18 -26.02 11.33
CA GLY A 220 12.29 -26.91 10.58
C GLY A 220 11.20 -26.21 9.75
N LEU A 221 11.14 -24.87 9.71
CA LEU A 221 10.23 -24.18 8.79
C LEU A 221 10.56 -24.51 7.33
N VAL A 222 9.53 -24.68 6.52
CA VAL A 222 9.64 -24.92 5.07
C VAL A 222 9.02 -23.78 4.26
N LYS A 223 9.36 -23.70 2.97
CA LYS A 223 8.85 -22.65 2.08
C LYS A 223 7.32 -22.70 2.02
N ASN A 224 6.69 -21.53 2.03
CA ASN A 224 5.25 -21.30 1.99
C ASN A 224 4.48 -21.77 3.23
N GLN A 225 5.15 -22.21 4.29
CA GLN A 225 4.49 -22.61 5.53
C GLN A 225 3.82 -21.41 6.23
N LYS A 226 2.59 -21.62 6.73
CA LYS A 226 1.91 -20.67 7.62
C LYS A 226 2.65 -20.55 8.96
N LEU A 227 2.91 -19.32 9.40
CA LEU A 227 3.49 -19.04 10.70
C LEU A 227 2.47 -19.31 11.82
N HIS A 228 2.97 -19.67 13.01
CA HIS A 228 2.12 -19.85 14.19
C HIS A 228 1.43 -18.54 14.62
N ALA A 229 2.10 -17.41 14.44
CA ALA A 229 1.54 -16.08 14.65
C ALA A 229 2.09 -15.12 13.59
N ASN A 230 1.32 -14.09 13.26
CA ASN A 230 1.77 -13.03 12.38
C ASN A 230 2.95 -12.28 13.04
N ILE A 231 3.97 -11.99 12.25
CA ILE A 231 5.17 -11.29 12.73
C ILE A 231 5.32 -9.95 12.00
N LEU A 232 5.87 -8.97 12.71
CA LEU A 232 6.26 -7.68 12.15
C LEU A 232 7.74 -7.73 11.77
N THR A 233 8.06 -7.36 10.53
CA THR A 233 9.43 -7.31 10.01
C THR A 233 9.68 -5.94 9.38
N PRO A 234 9.81 -4.88 10.19
CA PRO A 234 9.84 -3.53 9.66
C PRO A 234 11.10 -3.27 8.83
N THR A 235 10.97 -2.34 7.90
CA THR A 235 12.08 -1.84 7.07
C THR A 235 12.19 -0.33 7.19
N THR A 236 13.41 0.21 7.07
CA THR A 236 13.61 1.66 6.92
C THR A 236 13.38 2.06 5.47
N LYS A 237 12.74 3.20 5.25
CA LYS A 237 12.56 3.79 3.92
C LYS A 237 13.86 4.50 3.50
N ALA A 238 14.73 3.83 2.75
CA ALA A 238 15.96 4.44 2.21
C ALA A 238 15.82 4.73 0.70
N GLU A 239 16.66 5.60 0.15
CA GLU A 239 16.58 6.01 -1.26
C GLU A 239 16.89 4.86 -2.24
N ASP A 240 17.79 3.95 -1.88
CA ASP A 240 18.27 2.88 -2.77
C ASP A 240 17.56 1.54 -2.58
N HIS A 241 17.26 1.13 -1.34
CA HIS A 241 16.54 -0.11 -1.03
C HIS A 241 16.06 -0.14 0.43
N ASP A 242 14.92 -0.79 0.67
CA ASP A 242 14.39 -0.97 2.03
C ASP A 242 15.27 -1.93 2.84
N VAL A 243 15.73 -1.48 4.02
CA VAL A 243 16.63 -2.26 4.90
C VAL A 243 15.85 -2.82 6.09
N PRO A 244 15.86 -4.14 6.33
CA PRO A 244 15.25 -4.73 7.52
C PRO A 244 15.84 -4.16 8.80
N VAL A 245 14.98 -3.82 9.76
CA VAL A 245 15.34 -3.14 11.01
C VAL A 245 14.59 -3.76 12.19
N THR A 246 15.20 -3.78 13.37
CA THR A 246 14.57 -4.23 14.62
C THR A 246 13.84 -3.08 15.35
N PRO A 247 12.86 -3.36 16.21
CA PRO A 247 12.23 -2.34 17.04
C PRO A 247 13.22 -1.47 17.84
N ASP A 248 14.23 -2.08 18.45
CA ASP A 248 15.24 -1.36 19.23
C ASP A 248 16.07 -0.40 18.38
N GLU A 249 16.40 -0.79 17.15
CA GLU A 249 17.11 0.06 16.20
C GLU A 249 16.25 1.25 15.74
N ILE A 250 14.94 1.06 15.52
CA ILE A 250 14.01 2.15 15.16
C ILE A 250 14.04 3.25 16.24
N ILE A 251 14.00 2.87 17.52
CA ILE A 251 14.05 3.81 18.64
C ILE A 251 15.42 4.45 18.76
N LYS A 252 16.50 3.66 18.67
CA LYS A 252 17.88 4.15 18.78
C LYS A 252 18.25 5.15 17.68
N LEU A 253 17.73 4.95 16.46
CA LEU A 253 17.91 5.85 15.33
C LEU A 253 16.99 7.09 15.39
N GLY A 254 16.08 7.17 16.37
CA GLY A 254 15.15 8.30 16.53
C GLY A 254 14.09 8.37 15.43
N LEU A 255 13.80 7.25 14.75
CA LEU A 255 12.81 7.20 13.67
C LEU A 255 11.38 7.30 14.21
N MET A 256 11.15 6.77 15.42
CA MET A 256 9.89 6.81 16.16
C MET A 256 10.19 6.80 17.66
N SER A 257 9.28 7.34 18.48
CA SER A 257 9.27 7.06 19.93
C SER A 257 8.71 5.67 20.22
N GLU A 258 9.01 5.14 21.42
CA GLU A 258 8.52 3.82 21.86
C GLU A 258 6.98 3.72 21.80
N ALA A 259 6.29 4.75 22.29
CA ALA A 259 4.83 4.80 22.26
C ALA A 259 4.26 4.83 20.84
N GLU A 260 4.89 5.55 19.91
CA GLU A 260 4.47 5.60 18.51
C GLU A 260 4.70 4.26 17.82
N LEU A 261 5.85 3.62 18.06
CA LEU A 261 6.18 2.31 17.50
C LEU A 261 5.22 1.24 18.01
N ASP A 262 4.91 1.23 19.31
CA ASP A 262 3.96 0.30 19.91
C ASP A 262 2.55 0.46 19.35
N GLU A 263 2.08 1.70 19.20
CA GLU A 263 0.75 1.97 18.63
C GLU A 263 0.67 1.57 17.15
N ALA A 264 1.65 1.97 16.33
CA ALA A 264 1.70 1.61 14.92
C ALA A 264 1.83 0.09 14.70
N SER A 265 2.64 -0.59 15.51
CA SER A 265 2.82 -2.05 15.47
C SER A 265 1.52 -2.79 15.80
N ARG A 266 0.80 -2.36 16.85
CA ARG A 266 -0.52 -2.95 17.19
C ARG A 266 -1.55 -2.72 16.08
N LYS A 267 -1.58 -1.51 15.50
CA LYS A 267 -2.46 -1.19 14.37
C LYS A 267 -2.14 -2.06 13.15
N ALA A 268 -0.87 -2.18 12.77
CA ALA A 268 -0.44 -3.01 11.64
C ALA A 268 -0.84 -4.49 11.81
N LEU A 269 -0.58 -5.08 12.99
CA LEU A 269 -0.95 -6.46 13.27
C LEU A 269 -2.48 -6.67 13.25
N SER A 270 -3.24 -5.73 13.83
CA SER A 270 -4.72 -5.80 13.86
C SER A 270 -5.33 -5.64 12.47
N LEU A 271 -4.80 -4.72 11.66
CA LEU A 271 -5.18 -4.55 10.25
C LEU A 271 -4.92 -5.83 9.47
N PHE A 272 -3.77 -6.48 9.71
CA PHE A 272 -3.39 -7.67 8.97
C PHE A 272 -4.25 -8.88 9.34
N GLU A 273 -4.51 -9.08 10.63
CA GLU A 273 -5.40 -10.14 11.10
C GLU A 273 -6.83 -9.96 10.57
N TYR A 274 -7.36 -8.74 10.60
CA TYR A 274 -8.66 -8.42 10.01
C TYR A 274 -8.67 -8.68 8.50
N GLY A 275 -7.63 -8.22 7.79
CA GLY A 275 -7.46 -8.44 6.35
C GLY A 275 -7.38 -9.93 5.99
N GLN A 276 -6.66 -10.73 6.77
CA GLN A 276 -6.59 -12.18 6.59
C GLN A 276 -7.96 -12.85 6.72
N ARG A 277 -8.74 -12.46 7.72
CA ARG A 277 -10.09 -13.00 7.91
C ARG A 277 -11.00 -12.68 6.73
N VAL A 278 -11.07 -11.42 6.33
CA VAL A 278 -11.91 -10.96 5.22
C VAL A 278 -11.46 -11.58 3.88
N ALA A 279 -10.16 -11.63 3.63
CA ALA A 279 -9.62 -12.28 2.43
C ALA A 279 -10.02 -13.75 2.38
N LEU A 280 -9.91 -14.48 3.50
CA LEU A 280 -10.25 -15.90 3.59
C LEU A 280 -11.75 -16.14 3.36
N GLU A 281 -12.61 -15.33 3.99
CA GLU A 281 -14.06 -15.33 3.73
C GLU A 281 -14.38 -15.13 2.24
N HIS A 282 -13.49 -14.42 1.53
CA HIS A 282 -13.66 -14.11 0.12
C HIS A 282 -12.94 -15.06 -0.85
N GLY A 283 -12.27 -16.10 -0.35
CA GLY A 283 -11.59 -17.13 -1.15
C GLY A 283 -10.11 -16.85 -1.44
N LEU A 284 -9.50 -15.90 -0.72
CA LEU A 284 -8.10 -15.52 -0.85
C LEU A 284 -7.34 -15.70 0.48
N ILE A 285 -6.03 -15.85 0.42
CA ILE A 285 -5.15 -15.80 1.59
C ILE A 285 -4.33 -14.53 1.48
N LEU A 286 -4.44 -13.64 2.47
CA LEU A 286 -3.52 -12.52 2.62
C LEU A 286 -2.23 -13.01 3.30
N VAL A 287 -1.15 -13.03 2.53
CA VAL A 287 0.09 -13.75 2.87
C VAL A 287 1.05 -12.87 3.66
N ASP A 288 1.28 -11.67 3.14
CA ASP A 288 2.02 -10.59 3.76
C ASP A 288 1.54 -9.25 3.16
N THR A 289 1.79 -8.16 3.88
CA THR A 289 1.46 -6.81 3.44
C THR A 289 2.39 -5.79 4.07
N LYS A 290 2.39 -4.58 3.52
CA LYS A 290 3.17 -3.44 4.00
C LYS A 290 2.23 -2.29 4.35
N TYR A 291 2.38 -1.72 5.54
CA TYR A 291 1.69 -0.51 5.95
C TYR A 291 2.65 0.67 6.11
N GLU A 292 2.15 1.86 5.88
CA GLU A 292 2.79 3.11 6.27
C GLU A 292 1.85 3.90 7.19
N PHE A 293 2.45 4.60 8.14
CA PHE A 293 1.73 5.47 9.06
C PHE A 293 2.31 6.88 9.04
N GLY A 294 1.48 7.87 9.34
CA GLY A 294 1.92 9.24 9.52
C GLY A 294 1.27 9.88 10.74
N LYS A 295 1.97 10.83 11.33
CA LYS A 295 1.48 11.66 12.44
C LYS A 295 0.72 12.87 11.90
N GLY A 296 -0.56 12.96 12.23
CA GLY A 296 -1.40 14.12 11.94
C GLY A 296 -0.97 15.36 12.73
N SER A 297 -1.47 16.53 12.34
CA SER A 297 -1.17 17.80 13.03
C SER A 297 -1.69 17.88 14.46
N ASP A 298 -2.64 17.02 14.82
CA ASP A 298 -3.17 16.85 16.18
C ASP A 298 -2.44 15.75 16.97
N GLY A 299 -1.39 15.17 16.40
CA GLY A 299 -0.60 14.10 17.01
C GLY A 299 -1.14 12.68 16.79
N GLN A 300 -2.31 12.51 16.15
CA GLN A 300 -2.87 11.17 15.91
C GLN A 300 -2.06 10.40 14.87
N ILE A 301 -1.86 9.09 15.10
CA ILE A 301 -1.28 8.19 14.11
C ILE A 301 -2.35 7.74 13.12
N LEU A 302 -2.19 8.15 11.87
CA LEU A 302 -3.09 7.86 10.76
C LEU A 302 -2.48 6.79 9.86
N LEU A 303 -3.32 5.85 9.42
CA LEU A 303 -2.99 4.96 8.31
C LEU A 303 -2.96 5.79 7.02
N ILE A 304 -1.87 5.67 6.27
CA ILE A 304 -1.65 6.39 5.02
C ILE A 304 -1.35 5.41 3.89
N ASP A 305 -0.89 5.92 2.76
CA ASP A 305 -0.45 5.14 1.61
C ASP A 305 -1.56 4.29 0.99
N GLU A 306 -1.25 3.08 0.51
CA GLU A 306 -2.24 2.12 0.00
C GLU A 306 -2.37 0.93 0.96
N VAL A 307 -3.52 0.23 0.92
CA VAL A 307 -3.82 -0.84 1.87
C VAL A 307 -4.32 -2.07 1.14
N HIS A 308 -3.66 -3.21 1.39
CA HIS A 308 -4.14 -4.54 0.98
C HIS A 308 -4.38 -4.69 -0.54
N THR A 309 -3.64 -3.94 -1.34
CA THR A 309 -3.64 -4.00 -2.80
C THR A 309 -2.72 -5.11 -3.32
N PRO A 310 -2.85 -5.53 -4.60
CA PRO A 310 -1.87 -6.42 -5.26
C PRO A 310 -0.42 -5.89 -5.28
N ASP A 311 -0.21 -4.57 -5.18
CA ASP A 311 1.14 -3.97 -5.21
C ASP A 311 1.79 -3.95 -3.81
N SER A 312 0.98 -3.81 -2.75
CA SER A 312 1.42 -3.76 -1.35
C SER A 312 1.39 -5.11 -0.64
N SER A 313 0.72 -6.11 -1.23
CA SER A 313 0.37 -7.37 -0.57
C SER A 313 0.43 -8.57 -1.49
N ARG A 314 0.82 -9.71 -0.93
CA ARG A 314 0.72 -11.01 -1.61
C ARG A 314 -0.61 -11.67 -1.28
N TYR A 315 -1.28 -12.13 -2.33
CA TYR A 315 -2.51 -12.91 -2.21
C TYR A 315 -2.37 -14.26 -2.90
N TRP A 316 -2.77 -15.31 -2.19
CA TRP A 316 -2.93 -16.65 -2.75
C TRP A 316 -4.39 -17.02 -2.87
N ILE A 317 -4.67 -17.99 -3.75
CA ILE A 317 -5.97 -18.62 -3.85
C ILE A 317 -6.15 -19.59 -2.68
N ALA A 318 -7.19 -19.40 -1.88
CA ALA A 318 -7.32 -20.10 -0.60
C ALA A 318 -7.50 -21.61 -0.76
N HIS A 319 -8.34 -22.04 -1.70
CA HIS A 319 -8.70 -23.46 -1.83
C HIS A 319 -7.60 -24.30 -2.47
N SER A 320 -6.61 -23.71 -3.15
CA SER A 320 -5.49 -24.45 -3.75
C SER A 320 -4.26 -24.53 -2.84
N TYR A 321 -4.19 -23.71 -1.79
CA TYR A 321 -3.00 -23.62 -0.94
C TYR A 321 -2.62 -24.94 -0.26
N GLU A 322 -3.56 -25.61 0.41
CA GLU A 322 -3.22 -26.78 1.25
C GLU A 322 -2.71 -27.95 0.41
N GLU A 323 -3.40 -28.29 -0.69
CA GLU A 323 -2.97 -29.33 -1.61
C GLU A 323 -1.59 -29.02 -2.20
N ARG A 324 -1.37 -27.78 -2.64
CA ARG A 324 -0.10 -27.38 -3.25
C ARG A 324 1.03 -27.41 -2.24
N PHE A 325 0.79 -26.93 -1.02
CA PHE A 325 1.76 -26.98 0.07
C PHE A 325 2.17 -28.41 0.42
N GLN A 326 1.20 -29.33 0.57
CA GLN A 326 1.48 -30.75 0.86
C GLN A 326 2.28 -31.45 -0.25
N ASN A 327 2.09 -31.02 -1.50
CA ASN A 327 2.82 -31.53 -2.66
C ASN A 327 4.14 -30.76 -2.95
N GLY A 328 4.53 -29.80 -2.11
CA GLY A 328 5.75 -29.01 -2.30
C GLY A 328 5.70 -28.07 -3.51
N LEU A 329 4.51 -27.69 -3.98
CA LEU A 329 4.28 -26.78 -5.10
C LEU A 329 4.13 -25.33 -4.61
N GLU A 330 4.48 -24.37 -5.48
CA GLU A 330 4.23 -22.95 -5.21
C GLU A 330 2.73 -22.65 -5.15
N PRO A 331 2.23 -21.89 -4.15
CA PRO A 331 0.85 -21.44 -4.12
C PRO A 331 0.46 -20.65 -5.37
N GLU A 332 -0.80 -20.76 -5.76
CA GLU A 332 -1.33 -19.95 -6.85
C GLU A 332 -1.47 -18.50 -6.39
N ASN A 333 -0.77 -17.58 -7.06
CA ASN A 333 -0.76 -16.16 -6.76
C ASN A 333 -1.49 -15.34 -7.83
N VAL A 334 -2.01 -14.18 -7.42
CA VAL A 334 -2.70 -13.22 -8.30
C VAL A 334 -1.81 -11.99 -8.57
N ASP A 335 -0.64 -11.92 -7.93
CA ASP A 335 0.25 -10.77 -8.00
C ASP A 335 1.12 -10.75 -9.27
N LYS A 336 2.08 -9.82 -9.30
CA LYS A 336 2.96 -9.54 -10.44
C LYS A 336 4.15 -10.50 -10.59
N GLU A 337 4.22 -11.60 -9.86
CA GLU A 337 5.40 -12.49 -9.92
C GLU A 337 5.60 -13.08 -11.32
N PHE A 338 4.54 -13.43 -12.05
CA PHE A 338 4.67 -13.93 -13.42
C PHE A 338 5.28 -12.91 -14.40
N LEU A 339 5.00 -11.61 -14.21
CA LEU A 339 5.65 -10.53 -14.96
C LEU A 339 7.16 -10.52 -14.66
N ARG A 340 7.54 -10.65 -13.38
CA ARG A 340 8.96 -10.71 -12.98
C ARG A 340 9.67 -11.90 -13.58
N LEU A 341 9.05 -13.07 -13.55
CA LEU A 341 9.60 -14.29 -14.14
C LEU A 341 9.81 -14.12 -15.64
N TRP A 342 8.83 -13.56 -16.36
CA TRP A 342 8.97 -13.28 -17.79
C TRP A 342 10.19 -12.40 -18.07
N PHE A 343 10.35 -11.27 -17.38
CA PHE A 343 11.52 -10.41 -17.59
C PHE A 343 12.84 -11.12 -17.26
N ARG A 344 12.92 -11.86 -16.15
CA ARG A 344 14.14 -12.61 -15.79
C ARG A 344 14.52 -13.68 -16.80
N ASP A 345 13.53 -14.28 -17.46
CA ASP A 345 13.75 -15.32 -18.46
C ASP A 345 14.11 -14.75 -19.85
N HIS A 346 13.92 -13.44 -20.07
CA HIS A 346 14.12 -12.77 -21.37
C HIS A 346 15.18 -11.66 -21.37
N CYS A 347 15.67 -11.24 -20.20
CA CYS A 347 16.71 -10.21 -20.05
C CYS A 347 17.38 -10.30 -18.66
N ASN A 348 18.47 -9.57 -18.46
CA ASN A 348 18.97 -9.25 -17.11
C ASN A 348 18.36 -7.91 -16.65
N PRO A 349 17.27 -7.91 -15.86
CA PRO A 349 16.55 -6.69 -15.54
C PRO A 349 17.35 -5.68 -14.71
N TYR A 350 18.43 -6.13 -14.05
CA TYR A 350 19.30 -5.32 -13.21
C TYR A 350 20.46 -4.66 -13.97
N GLU A 351 20.92 -5.28 -15.06
CA GLU A 351 22.13 -4.84 -15.78
C GLU A 351 21.83 -4.31 -17.18
N ASP A 352 20.79 -4.82 -17.85
CA ASP A 352 20.51 -4.45 -19.25
C ASP A 352 20.01 -3.01 -19.34
N GLU A 353 20.66 -2.18 -20.16
CA GLU A 353 20.28 -0.77 -20.34
C GLU A 353 18.83 -0.62 -20.86
N VAL A 354 18.43 -1.50 -21.77
CA VAL A 354 17.10 -1.51 -22.40
C VAL A 354 16.45 -2.85 -22.13
N LEU A 355 15.25 -2.83 -21.55
CA LEU A 355 14.45 -4.02 -21.34
C LEU A 355 13.56 -4.28 -22.57
N PRO A 356 13.25 -5.55 -22.89
CA PRO A 356 12.25 -5.86 -23.89
C PRO A 356 10.86 -5.36 -23.44
N ASP A 357 10.01 -4.98 -24.39
CA ASP A 357 8.63 -4.62 -24.08
C ASP A 357 7.86 -5.85 -23.58
N ALA A 358 7.02 -5.66 -22.56
CA ALA A 358 6.13 -6.72 -22.09
C ALA A 358 5.12 -7.08 -23.20
N PRO A 359 4.92 -8.37 -23.54
CA PRO A 359 3.94 -8.79 -24.53
C PRO A 359 2.53 -8.33 -24.15
N GLU A 360 1.70 -7.98 -25.14
CA GLU A 360 0.33 -7.52 -24.90
C GLU A 360 -0.50 -8.52 -24.09
N GLU A 361 -0.33 -9.82 -24.34
CA GLU A 361 -1.00 -10.88 -23.58
C GLU A 361 -0.63 -10.85 -22.09
N LEU A 362 0.65 -10.61 -21.80
CA LEU A 362 1.15 -10.49 -20.43
C LEU A 362 0.58 -9.25 -19.73
N ILE A 363 0.47 -8.12 -20.45
CA ILE A 363 -0.15 -6.89 -19.96
C ILE A 363 -1.64 -7.11 -19.67
N CYS A 364 -2.36 -7.75 -20.60
CA CYS A 364 -3.79 -8.00 -20.47
C CYS A 364 -4.09 -8.97 -19.31
N GLU A 365 -3.30 -10.03 -19.20
CA GLU A 365 -3.41 -11.00 -18.11
C GLU A 365 -3.16 -10.33 -16.74
N LEU A 366 -2.18 -9.43 -16.64
CA LEU A 366 -1.92 -8.70 -15.40
C LEU A 366 -3.06 -7.74 -15.03
N SER A 367 -3.58 -7.00 -16.01
CA SER A 367 -4.74 -6.13 -15.82
C SER A 367 -5.95 -6.95 -15.32
N TRP A 368 -6.23 -8.08 -15.97
CA TRP A 368 -7.30 -8.97 -15.55
C TRP A 368 -7.09 -9.54 -14.15
N ARG A 369 -5.88 -9.99 -13.78
CA ARG A 369 -5.60 -10.48 -12.42
C ARG A 369 -5.85 -9.43 -11.35
N TYR A 370 -5.50 -8.17 -11.63
CA TYR A 370 -5.74 -7.05 -10.71
C TYR A 370 -7.25 -6.80 -10.55
N ILE A 371 -7.99 -6.78 -11.66
CA ILE A 371 -9.46 -6.67 -11.66
C ILE A 371 -10.09 -7.86 -10.91
N PHE A 372 -9.64 -9.08 -11.18
CA PHE A 372 -10.10 -10.28 -10.50
C PHE A 372 -9.87 -10.20 -8.98
N LEU A 373 -8.70 -9.73 -8.55
CA LEU A 373 -8.43 -9.54 -7.12
C LEU A 373 -9.38 -8.51 -6.51
N TYR A 374 -9.56 -7.37 -7.16
CA TYR A 374 -10.53 -6.35 -6.73
C TYR A 374 -11.94 -6.92 -6.62
N GLU A 375 -12.44 -7.60 -7.65
CA GLU A 375 -13.80 -8.15 -7.64
C GLU A 375 -13.97 -9.23 -6.57
N THR A 376 -12.92 -10.04 -6.36
CA THR A 376 -12.93 -11.10 -5.35
C THR A 376 -12.94 -10.52 -3.94
N ILE A 377 -12.06 -9.54 -3.66
CA ILE A 377 -11.89 -8.99 -2.31
C ILE A 377 -13.01 -8.02 -1.92
N THR A 378 -13.53 -7.24 -2.86
CA THR A 378 -14.60 -6.27 -2.58
C THR A 378 -16.00 -6.85 -2.76
N LYS A 379 -16.10 -8.07 -3.34
CA LYS A 379 -17.36 -8.69 -3.80
C LYS A 379 -18.20 -7.77 -4.70
N SER A 380 -17.55 -6.83 -5.37
CA SER A 380 -18.16 -5.83 -6.24
C SER A 380 -17.61 -5.98 -7.64
N ARG A 381 -18.45 -5.79 -8.67
CA ARG A 381 -17.97 -5.79 -10.06
C ARG A 381 -17.10 -4.57 -10.33
N PHE A 382 -16.02 -4.76 -11.05
CA PHE A 382 -15.16 -3.68 -11.50
C PHE A 382 -15.86 -2.90 -12.61
N ASP A 383 -16.00 -1.60 -12.40
CA ASP A 383 -16.64 -0.71 -13.35
C ASP A 383 -15.60 -0.10 -14.29
N VAL A 384 -15.59 -0.60 -15.52
CA VAL A 384 -14.70 -0.15 -16.59
C VAL A 384 -15.21 1.18 -17.14
N LEU A 385 -14.41 2.23 -16.97
CA LEU A 385 -14.75 3.55 -17.46
C LEU A 385 -14.64 3.61 -18.99
N THR A 386 -15.77 3.52 -19.67
CA THR A 386 -15.88 3.72 -21.13
C THR A 386 -16.19 5.20 -21.44
N THR A 387 -15.32 6.10 -20.98
CA THR A 387 -15.44 7.53 -21.36
C THR A 387 -14.61 7.84 -22.59
N LYS A 388 -15.11 8.74 -23.45
CA LYS A 388 -14.34 9.31 -24.57
C LYS A 388 -13.50 10.52 -24.14
N GLU A 389 -13.70 11.01 -22.91
CA GLU A 389 -12.93 12.12 -22.37
C GLU A 389 -11.50 11.64 -22.06
N PRO A 390 -10.47 12.38 -22.48
CA PRO A 390 -9.09 12.09 -22.10
C PRO A 390 -8.94 12.00 -20.58
N VAL A 391 -8.31 10.94 -20.10
CA VAL A 391 -8.19 10.64 -18.66
C VAL A 391 -7.62 11.81 -17.83
N HIS A 392 -6.69 12.57 -18.40
CA HIS A 392 -6.07 13.73 -17.74
C HIS A 392 -7.06 14.89 -17.53
N ASP A 393 -7.92 15.16 -18.52
CA ASP A 393 -8.90 16.24 -18.45
C ASP A 393 -9.97 15.91 -17.40
N ARG A 394 -10.48 14.67 -17.43
CA ARG A 394 -11.42 14.14 -16.43
C ARG A 394 -10.88 14.31 -15.01
N ILE A 395 -9.65 13.84 -14.78
CA ILE A 395 -8.99 13.92 -13.47
C ILE A 395 -8.80 15.39 -13.05
N SER A 396 -8.36 16.25 -13.97
CA SER A 396 -8.17 17.68 -13.71
C SER A 396 -9.47 18.36 -13.26
N GLN A 397 -10.57 18.10 -13.96
CA GLN A 397 -11.89 18.66 -13.64
C GLN A 397 -12.40 18.17 -12.28
N ASN A 398 -12.30 16.86 -12.02
CA ASN A 398 -12.74 16.24 -10.79
C ASN A 398 -11.99 16.79 -9.56
N ILE A 399 -10.66 16.94 -9.66
CA ILE A 399 -9.84 17.51 -8.60
C ILE A 399 -10.18 18.98 -8.37
N LEU A 400 -10.33 19.77 -9.45
CA LEU A 400 -10.66 21.19 -9.34
C LEU A 400 -11.99 21.40 -8.59
N SER A 401 -13.01 20.61 -8.93
CA SER A 401 -14.32 20.63 -8.27
C SER A 401 -14.20 20.27 -6.78
N ALA A 402 -13.50 19.18 -6.47
CA ALA A 402 -13.34 18.69 -5.10
C ALA A 402 -12.56 19.67 -4.20
N LEU A 403 -11.42 20.19 -4.66
CA LEU A 403 -10.65 21.17 -3.90
C LEU A 403 -11.43 22.48 -3.67
N SER A 404 -12.24 22.88 -4.65
CA SER A 404 -13.13 24.04 -4.51
C SER A 404 -14.20 23.81 -3.44
N ALA A 405 -14.79 22.61 -3.39
CA ALA A 405 -15.76 22.24 -2.36
C ALA A 405 -15.13 22.21 -0.96
N LEU A 406 -13.94 21.61 -0.81
CA LEU A 406 -13.19 21.56 0.45
C LEU A 406 -12.82 22.97 0.96
N LYS A 407 -12.42 23.87 0.06
CA LYS A 407 -12.14 25.27 0.42
C LYS A 407 -13.40 25.98 0.94
N LYS A 408 -14.56 25.79 0.30
CA LYS A 408 -15.85 26.36 0.75
C LYS A 408 -16.25 25.83 2.12
N GLN A 409 -16.10 24.53 2.38
CA GLN A 409 -16.40 23.92 3.68
C GLN A 409 -15.52 24.50 4.80
N LYS A 410 -14.21 24.68 4.54
CA LYS A 410 -13.27 25.27 5.51
C LYS A 410 -13.62 26.72 5.86
N ILE A 411 -14.04 27.53 4.87
CA ILE A 411 -14.48 28.92 5.10
C ILE A 411 -15.74 28.95 5.98
N ARG A 412 -16.74 28.11 5.67
CA ARG A 412 -17.97 28.01 6.47
C ARG A 412 -17.68 27.56 7.91
N GLY A 413 -16.81 26.57 8.10
CA GLY A 413 -16.41 26.09 9.42
C GLY A 413 -15.71 27.17 10.27
N ARG A 414 -14.85 28.00 9.64
CA ARG A 414 -14.22 29.15 10.31
C ARG A 414 -15.24 30.22 10.72
N GLN A 415 -16.18 30.56 9.84
CA GLN A 415 -17.23 31.55 10.13
C GLN A 415 -18.17 31.10 11.27
N TYR A 416 -18.52 29.81 11.32
CA TYR A 416 -19.33 29.26 12.40
C TYR A 416 -18.60 29.29 13.76
N ASN A 417 -17.31 28.93 13.78
CA ASN A 417 -16.50 28.97 15.00
C ASN A 417 -16.22 30.40 15.46
N SER A 418 -16.02 31.36 14.56
CA SER A 418 -15.90 32.78 14.93
C SER A 418 -17.22 33.32 15.49
N GLY A 419 -18.37 32.96 14.92
CA GLY A 419 -19.69 33.37 15.43
C GLY A 419 -20.01 32.80 16.82
N LYS A 420 -19.60 31.56 17.11
CA LYS A 420 -19.69 30.98 18.47
C LYS A 420 -18.76 31.67 19.46
N LYS A 421 -17.56 32.08 19.04
CA LYS A 421 -16.60 32.78 19.89
C LYS A 421 -17.08 34.18 20.23
N VAL A 422 -17.70 34.88 19.27
CA VAL A 422 -18.35 36.20 19.48
C VAL A 422 -19.56 36.07 20.42
N ARG A 423 -20.46 35.11 20.20
CA ARG A 423 -21.60 34.88 21.13
C ARG A 423 -21.19 34.49 22.55
N ARG A 424 -20.03 33.84 22.74
CA ARG A 424 -19.47 33.55 24.07
C ARG A 424 -18.78 34.76 24.72
N GLN A 425 -18.40 35.78 23.95
CA GLN A 425 -17.89 37.05 24.48
C GLN A 425 -19.02 38.06 24.76
N ASP A 426 -20.13 37.97 24.02
CA ASP A 426 -21.32 38.81 24.24
C ASP A 426 -22.22 38.31 25.39
N LEU A 427 -22.08 37.04 25.80
CA LEU A 427 -22.66 36.51 27.03
C LEU A 427 -21.62 36.67 28.15
N GLY A 428 -21.45 37.93 28.57
CA GLY A 428 -20.75 38.26 29.81
C GLY A 428 -21.39 37.53 30.99
N GLU A 429 -20.52 37.14 31.92
CA GLU A 429 -20.82 36.57 33.22
C GLU A 429 -22.02 37.27 33.88
N PHE A 430 -23.13 36.54 34.04
CA PHE A 430 -24.06 36.79 35.13
C PHE A 430 -23.57 35.95 36.30
N GLU A 431 -22.94 36.61 37.26
CA GLU A 431 -22.83 36.13 38.63
C GLU A 431 -24.25 36.11 39.22
N ASP A 432 -24.77 34.91 39.49
CA ASP A 432 -25.98 34.75 40.30
C ASP A 432 -25.55 34.66 41.78
N GLU A 433 -25.41 35.83 42.42
CA GLU A 433 -25.68 35.97 43.86
C GLU A 433 -27.19 36.19 44.03
N GLU A 434 -27.89 35.20 44.59
CA GLU A 434 -28.89 35.37 45.66
C GLU A 434 -29.59 34.04 45.95
N GLY A 435 -29.55 33.63 47.22
CA GLY A 435 -30.19 32.42 47.69
C GLY A 435 -31.71 32.58 47.86
N ASN A 436 -32.40 31.44 47.95
CA ASN A 436 -33.41 31.28 48.98
C ASN A 436 -33.71 29.81 49.25
N ASN A 437 -33.83 29.51 50.56
CA ASN A 437 -34.51 28.35 51.10
C ASN A 437 -35.96 28.29 50.59
N TYR A 438 -36.53 27.08 50.44
CA TYR A 438 -37.65 26.59 51.27
C TYR A 438 -38.07 25.17 50.86
N ASN A 439 -38.15 24.32 51.89
CA ASN A 439 -38.78 23.00 52.07
C ASN A 439 -38.16 21.75 51.43
#